data_AF-V9IMM5-F1
#
_entry.id   AF-V9IMM5-F1
#
_cell.length_a   1.000
_cell.length_b   1.000
_cell.length_c   1.000
_cell.angle_alpha   90.00
_cell.angle_beta   90.00
_cell.angle_gamma   90.00
#
_symmetry.space_group_name_H-M   'P 1'
#
loop_
_entity.id
_entity.type
_entity.pdbx_description
1 polymer ?
#
loop_
_entity_poly.entity_id
_entity_poly.type
_entity_poly.pdbx_seq_one_letter_code
_entity_poly.pdbx_strand_id
1 'polypeptide(L)'
;MKRESKVYSFKEQQEELQLRRELYEKRKKEGKIKEPKLTPKQEEILKTQMAKESTIRKRLTELKLKIDNVISLTICSMHGNGQELSFYLKDLLPPILKNLESPLAAPAMSDLYIRLKEIIKINNPVLSNVVAHVTLRQLQPQCDLNHAWEEENLDSAVKRTLNLLHTTAIKQKKLFTAPTFCYIFPFIKKLYYPIKMII
;
A
#
# COMPACT_ATOMS: atom_id res chain seq x y z
N MET A 1 -38.31 -18.55 67.79
CA MET A 1 -36.95 -18.39 67.23
C MET A 1 -36.93 -19.00 65.84
N LYS A 2 -36.39 -18.27 64.85
CA LYS A 2 -35.92 -18.72 63.51
C LYS A 2 -36.97 -19.11 62.46
N ARG A 3 -37.16 -18.25 61.44
CA ARG A 3 -36.70 -18.41 60.03
C ARG A 3 -37.60 -17.59 59.08
N GLU A 4 -37.15 -16.42 58.64
CA GLU A 4 -37.69 -15.74 57.44
C GLU A 4 -36.47 -15.16 56.69
N SER A 5 -35.81 -15.99 55.88
CA SER A 5 -36.05 -16.21 54.44
C SER A 5 -35.40 -15.13 53.56
N LYS A 6 -34.11 -15.35 53.28
CA LYS A 6 -33.36 -14.78 52.17
C LYS A 6 -34.00 -15.21 50.84
N VAL A 7 -35.00 -14.48 50.33
CA VAL A 7 -35.44 -14.60 48.94
C VAL A 7 -36.01 -13.25 48.52
N TYR A 8 -35.18 -12.39 47.92
CA TYR A 8 -35.74 -11.48 46.92
C TYR A 8 -36.35 -12.38 45.85
N SER A 9 -37.65 -12.25 45.61
CA SER A 9 -38.33 -13.09 44.64
C SER A 9 -37.66 -12.89 43.28
N PHE A 10 -37.29 -13.97 42.60
CA PHE A 10 -36.62 -13.92 41.29
C PHE A 10 -37.38 -13.04 40.28
N LYS A 11 -38.72 -12.94 40.44
CA LYS A 11 -39.57 -12.02 39.70
C LYS A 11 -39.26 -10.55 40.00
N GLU A 12 -39.08 -10.16 41.26
CA GLU A 12 -38.74 -8.79 41.64
C GLU A 12 -37.37 -8.37 41.11
N GLN A 13 -36.39 -9.29 41.08
CA GLN A 13 -35.09 -9.02 40.47
C GLN A 13 -35.17 -8.85 38.95
N GLN A 14 -36.03 -9.62 38.28
CA GLN A 14 -36.26 -9.47 36.84
C GLN A 14 -37.01 -8.17 36.51
N GLU A 15 -37.99 -7.80 37.34
CA GLU A 15 -38.70 -6.54 37.21
C GLU A 15 -37.79 -5.34 37.47
N GLU A 16 -36.89 -5.41 38.45
CA GLU A 16 -35.89 -4.35 38.68
C GLU A 16 -34.93 -4.21 37.49
N LEU A 17 -34.50 -5.33 36.90
CA LEU A 17 -33.66 -5.33 35.69
C LEU A 17 -34.40 -4.78 34.47
N GLN A 18 -35.68 -5.08 34.31
CA GLN A 18 -36.52 -4.54 33.23
C GLN A 18 -36.77 -3.04 33.43
N LEU A 19 -37.10 -2.60 34.65
CA LEU A 19 -37.26 -1.19 35.00
C LEU A 19 -35.98 -0.39 34.71
N ARG A 20 -34.80 -0.93 35.02
CA ARG A 20 -33.52 -0.29 34.67
C ARG A 20 -33.31 -0.17 33.17
N ARG A 21 -33.69 -1.19 32.38
CA ARG A 21 -33.60 -1.15 30.91
C ARG A 21 -34.58 -0.15 30.30
N GLU A 22 -35.81 -0.10 30.80
CA GLU A 22 -36.82 0.85 30.34
C GLU A 22 -36.47 2.30 30.70
N LEU A 23 -35.91 2.54 31.90
CA LEU A 23 -35.40 3.85 32.29
C LEU A 23 -34.20 4.28 31.44
N TYR A 24 -33.32 3.34 31.08
CA TYR A 24 -32.18 3.59 30.20
C TYR A 24 -32.63 3.94 28.78
N GLU A 25 -33.57 3.17 28.21
CA GLU A 25 -34.14 3.41 26.87
C GLU A 25 -34.98 4.70 26.83
N LYS A 26 -35.74 5.04 27.89
CA LYS A 26 -36.44 6.33 28.01
C LYS A 26 -35.45 7.49 28.06
N ARG A 27 -34.36 7.38 28.83
CA ARG A 27 -33.30 8.41 28.89
C ARG A 27 -32.52 8.55 27.57
N LYS A 28 -32.39 7.45 26.81
CA LYS A 28 -31.79 7.43 25.46
C LYS A 28 -32.69 8.13 24.44
N LYS A 29 -33.99 7.86 24.47
CA LYS A 29 -35.00 8.49 23.60
C LYS A 29 -35.22 9.97 23.91
N GLU A 30 -35.07 10.37 25.18
CA GLU A 30 -35.12 11.79 25.61
C GLU A 30 -33.84 12.58 25.28
N GLY A 31 -32.84 11.98 24.62
CA GLY A 31 -31.60 12.68 24.26
C GLY A 31 -30.71 13.09 25.46
N LYS A 32 -31.00 12.58 26.67
CA LYS A 32 -30.28 12.93 27.92
C LYS A 32 -29.10 12.02 28.23
N ILE A 33 -28.87 10.96 27.46
CA ILE A 33 -27.62 10.21 27.52
C ILE A 33 -26.57 11.03 26.79
N LYS A 34 -25.93 11.94 27.54
CA LYS A 34 -24.62 12.46 27.15
C LYS A 34 -23.73 11.24 26.96
N GLU A 35 -23.05 11.16 25.82
CA GLU A 35 -22.02 10.16 25.55
C GLU A 35 -21.18 9.93 26.82
N PRO A 36 -20.84 8.67 27.15
CA PRO A 36 -20.11 8.37 28.37
C PRO A 36 -18.87 9.27 28.45
N LYS A 37 -18.94 10.29 29.32
CA LYS A 37 -17.84 11.22 29.52
C LYS A 37 -16.65 10.40 29.96
N LEU A 38 -15.54 10.51 29.23
CA LEU A 38 -14.30 9.85 29.57
C LEU A 38 -13.99 10.16 31.04
N THR A 39 -13.70 9.12 31.81
CA THR A 39 -13.22 9.32 33.17
C THR A 39 -11.93 10.14 33.13
N PRO A 40 -11.59 10.95 34.15
CA PRO A 40 -10.38 11.78 34.14
C PRO A 40 -9.11 11.00 33.81
N LYS A 41 -9.03 9.73 34.27
CA LYS A 41 -7.96 8.79 33.93
C LYS A 41 -7.94 8.41 32.44
N GLN A 42 -9.10 8.19 31.83
CA GLN A 42 -9.19 7.92 30.38
C GLN A 42 -8.83 9.16 29.55
N GLU A 43 -9.18 10.37 29.99
CA GLU A 43 -8.79 11.61 29.32
C GLU A 43 -7.28 11.85 29.35
N GLU A 44 -6.62 11.60 30.48
CA GLU A 44 -5.16 11.71 30.59
C GLU A 44 -4.43 10.67 29.74
N ILE A 45 -4.90 9.41 29.74
CA ILE A 45 -4.37 8.35 28.87
C ILE A 45 -4.54 8.73 27.40
N LEU A 46 -5.72 9.24 27.02
CA LEU A 46 -6.00 9.68 25.66
C LEU A 46 -5.09 10.82 25.25
N LYS A 47 -4.93 11.86 26.08
CA LYS A 47 -4.00 12.97 25.82
C LYS A 47 -2.56 12.49 25.62
N THR A 48 -2.12 11.53 26.44
CA THR A 48 -0.78 10.94 26.33
C THR A 48 -0.61 10.16 25.03
N GLN A 49 -1.61 9.38 24.62
CA GLN A 49 -1.57 8.65 23.35
C GLN A 49 -1.63 9.59 22.15
N MET A 50 -2.49 10.60 22.19
CA MET A 50 -2.57 11.64 21.15
C MET A 50 -1.26 12.40 20.99
N ALA A 51 -0.59 12.74 22.11
CA ALA A 51 0.72 13.40 22.05
C ALA A 51 1.75 12.51 21.33
N LYS A 52 1.82 11.21 21.67
CA LYS A 52 2.69 10.24 21.00
C LYS A 52 2.37 10.09 19.51
N GLU A 53 1.09 9.92 19.17
CA GLU A 53 0.63 9.83 17.78
C GLU A 53 1.01 11.09 17.00
N SER A 54 0.80 12.28 17.58
CA SER A 54 1.11 13.55 16.92
C SER A 54 2.58 13.68 16.57
N THR A 55 3.49 13.24 17.45
CA THR A 55 4.93 13.24 17.21
C THR A 55 5.30 12.28 16.09
N ILE A 56 4.72 11.07 16.09
CA ILE A 56 4.95 10.07 15.03
C ILE A 56 4.43 10.60 13.69
N ARG A 57 3.22 11.16 13.67
CA ARG A 57 2.60 11.73 12.47
C ARG A 57 3.46 12.86 11.89
N LYS A 58 3.96 13.77 12.72
CA LYS A 58 4.89 14.84 12.28
C LYS A 58 6.13 14.25 11.61
N ARG A 59 6.80 13.28 12.25
CA ARG A 59 7.98 12.62 11.70
C ARG A 59 7.70 11.91 10.37
N LEU A 60 6.56 11.23 10.25
CA LEU A 60 6.15 10.57 9.00
C LEU A 60 5.86 11.58 7.89
N THR A 61 5.19 12.69 8.21
CA THR A 61 4.94 13.77 7.24
C THR A 61 6.25 14.38 6.74
N GLU A 62 7.19 14.69 7.62
CA GLU A 62 8.52 15.19 7.24
C GLU A 62 9.27 14.21 6.34
N LEU A 63 9.21 12.91 6.64
CA LEU A 63 9.83 11.88 5.81
C LEU A 63 9.15 11.79 4.44
N LYS A 64 7.81 11.86 4.40
CA LYS A 64 7.04 11.88 3.14
C LYS A 64 7.42 13.07 2.27
N LEU A 65 7.55 14.25 2.84
CA LEU A 65 7.99 15.46 2.13
C LEU A 65 9.39 15.28 1.51
N LYS A 66 10.33 14.64 2.23
CA LYS A 66 11.66 14.34 1.69
C LYS A 66 11.58 13.39 0.49
N ILE A 67 10.76 12.34 0.59
CA ILE A 67 10.52 11.39 -0.51
C ILE A 67 9.95 12.14 -1.72
N ASP A 68 8.91 12.95 -1.50
CA ASP A 68 8.24 13.69 -2.58
C ASP A 68 9.19 14.66 -3.27
N ASN A 69 10.03 15.37 -2.51
CA ASN A 69 11.05 16.26 -3.09
C ASN A 69 12.04 15.50 -3.98
N VAL A 70 12.53 14.32 -3.55
CA VAL A 70 13.45 13.49 -4.35
C VAL A 70 12.76 12.98 -5.62
N ILE A 71 11.50 12.56 -5.51
CA ILE A 71 10.71 12.11 -6.66
C ILE A 71 10.48 13.26 -7.63
N SER A 72 10.10 14.45 -7.16
CA SER A 72 9.93 15.64 -7.98
C SER A 72 11.22 16.01 -8.70
N LEU A 73 12.37 15.99 -8.02
CA LEU A 73 13.68 16.22 -8.66
C LEU A 73 13.94 15.19 -9.76
N THR A 74 13.66 13.92 -9.48
CA THR A 74 13.85 12.84 -10.47
C THR A 74 12.96 13.03 -11.69
N ILE A 75 11.68 13.37 -11.50
CA ILE A 75 10.73 13.67 -12.58
C ILE A 75 11.19 14.89 -13.40
N CYS A 76 11.65 15.95 -12.74
CA CYS A 76 12.21 17.11 -13.42
C CYS A 76 13.45 16.73 -14.26
N SER A 77 14.33 15.86 -13.75
CA SER A 77 15.47 15.35 -14.51
C SER A 77 15.04 14.52 -15.72
N MET A 78 13.98 13.72 -15.59
CA MET A 78 13.40 12.95 -16.71
C MET A 78 12.89 13.89 -17.81
N HIS A 79 12.21 14.98 -17.44
CA HIS A 79 11.70 15.97 -18.39
C HIS A 79 12.80 16.82 -19.02
N GLY A 80 13.86 17.14 -18.27
CA GLY A 80 15.00 17.92 -18.77
C GLY A 80 15.84 17.13 -19.76
N ASN A 81 16.36 15.97 -19.36
CA ASN A 81 17.11 15.07 -20.24
C ASN A 81 16.98 13.60 -19.80
N GLY A 82 15.84 13.01 -20.13
CA GLY A 82 15.56 11.61 -19.83
C GLY A 82 16.55 10.62 -20.47
N GLN A 83 17.12 10.94 -21.63
CA GLN A 83 18.08 10.05 -22.29
C GLN A 83 19.35 9.90 -21.47
N GLU A 84 19.90 11.00 -20.96
CA GLU A 84 21.08 10.95 -20.08
C GLU A 84 20.77 10.25 -18.76
N LEU A 85 19.61 10.54 -18.15
CA LEU A 85 19.18 9.87 -16.93
C LEU A 85 19.06 8.35 -17.11
N SER A 86 18.70 7.88 -18.32
CA SER A 86 18.55 6.46 -18.63
C SER A 86 19.84 5.66 -18.39
N PHE A 87 21.02 6.26 -18.57
CA PHE A 87 22.31 5.59 -18.31
C PHE A 87 22.55 5.30 -16.82
N TYR A 88 21.91 6.06 -15.93
CA TYR A 88 22.01 5.91 -14.48
C TYR A 88 20.92 4.99 -13.91
N LEU A 89 20.06 4.39 -14.74
CA LEU A 89 19.00 3.48 -14.28
C LEU A 89 19.54 2.28 -13.48
N LYS A 90 20.75 1.80 -13.81
CA LYS A 90 21.40 0.73 -13.05
C LYS A 90 21.59 1.06 -11.57
N ASP A 91 21.82 2.34 -11.25
CA ASP A 91 22.06 2.83 -9.89
C ASP A 91 20.76 3.34 -9.25
N LEU A 92 19.84 3.88 -10.06
CA LEU A 92 18.56 4.45 -9.61
C LEU A 92 17.48 3.39 -9.32
N LEU A 93 17.46 2.28 -10.08
CA LEU A 93 16.43 1.25 -9.92
C LEU A 93 16.50 0.51 -8.57
N PRO A 94 17.67 0.01 -8.09
CA PRO A 94 17.74 -0.71 -6.83
C PRO A 94 17.11 0.01 -5.63
N PRO A 95 17.40 1.31 -5.35
CA PRO A 95 16.77 2.01 -4.25
C PRO A 95 15.27 2.23 -4.47
N ILE A 96 14.81 2.49 -5.70
CA ILE A 96 13.36 2.61 -5.98
C ILE A 96 12.65 1.29 -5.65
N LEU A 97 13.17 0.18 -6.16
CA LEU A 97 12.58 -1.15 -5.97
C LEU A 97 12.59 -1.57 -4.49
N LYS A 98 13.66 -1.27 -3.75
CA LYS A 98 13.74 -1.55 -2.31
C LYS A 98 12.68 -0.78 -1.51
N ASN A 99 12.40 0.47 -1.90
CA ASN A 99 11.42 1.30 -1.20
C ASN A 99 9.95 0.93 -1.49
N LEU A 100 9.69 -0.01 -2.41
CA LEU A 100 8.36 -0.59 -2.62
C LEU A 100 7.87 -1.42 -1.42
N GLU A 101 8.77 -1.89 -0.57
CA GLU A 101 8.44 -2.63 0.66
C GLU A 101 7.96 -1.71 1.79
N SER A 102 8.11 -0.38 1.65
CA SER A 102 7.69 0.57 2.67
C SER A 102 6.33 1.16 2.33
N PRO A 103 5.29 1.04 3.20
CA PRO A 103 3.95 1.55 2.90
C PRO A 103 3.91 3.08 2.72
N LEU A 104 4.87 3.81 3.31
CA LEU A 104 4.96 5.26 3.15
C LEU A 104 5.47 5.67 1.76
N ALA A 105 6.40 4.89 1.20
CA ALA A 105 7.09 5.20 -0.05
C ALA A 105 6.48 4.46 -1.25
N ALA A 106 5.90 3.27 -1.03
CA ALA A 106 5.43 2.36 -2.07
C ALA A 106 4.50 3.00 -3.10
N PRO A 107 3.50 3.83 -2.73
CA PRO A 107 2.63 4.48 -3.73
C PRO A 107 3.44 5.38 -4.67
N ALA A 108 4.26 6.25 -4.09
CA ALA A 108 5.03 7.23 -4.86
C ALA A 108 6.16 6.57 -5.68
N MET A 109 6.77 5.50 -5.16
CA MET A 109 7.80 4.74 -5.87
C MET A 109 7.21 3.90 -7.00
N SER A 110 6.00 3.34 -6.84
CA SER A 110 5.30 2.61 -7.90
C SER A 110 4.97 3.53 -9.07
N ASP A 111 4.47 4.73 -8.77
CA ASP A 111 4.20 5.75 -9.79
C ASP A 111 5.50 6.18 -10.50
N LEU A 112 6.56 6.43 -9.75
CA LEU A 112 7.86 6.77 -10.33
C LEU A 112 8.37 5.65 -11.24
N TYR A 113 8.30 4.38 -10.80
CA TYR A 113 8.71 3.24 -11.61
C TYR A 113 7.94 3.17 -12.93
N ILE A 114 6.62 3.39 -12.91
CA ILE A 114 5.82 3.44 -14.15
C ILE A 114 6.27 4.58 -15.07
N ARG A 115 6.59 5.75 -14.52
CA ARG A 115 7.07 6.90 -15.30
C ARG A 115 8.45 6.67 -15.92
N LEU A 116 9.33 5.90 -15.28
CA LEU A 116 10.67 5.59 -15.83
C LEU A 116 10.60 4.89 -17.21
N LYS A 117 9.46 4.31 -17.58
CA LYS A 117 9.26 3.77 -18.92
C LYS A 117 9.32 4.85 -20.03
N GLU A 118 9.10 6.11 -19.70
CA GLU A 118 9.09 7.24 -20.65
C GLU A 118 10.51 7.62 -21.12
N ILE A 119 11.53 7.35 -20.29
CA ILE A 119 12.92 7.69 -20.60
C ILE A 119 13.66 6.57 -21.37
N ILE A 120 13.06 5.38 -21.47
CA ILE A 120 13.63 4.24 -22.20
C ILE A 120 13.00 4.10 -23.59
N LYS A 121 13.78 3.64 -24.56
CA LYS A 121 13.35 3.51 -25.97
C LYS A 121 12.77 2.12 -26.24
N ILE A 122 11.57 1.85 -25.74
CA ILE A 122 10.79 0.67 -26.15
C ILE A 122 9.85 1.08 -27.28
N ASN A 123 10.14 0.64 -28.51
CA ASN A 123 9.37 0.99 -29.71
C ASN A 123 7.90 0.51 -29.68
N ASN A 124 7.55 -0.39 -28.77
CA ASN A 124 6.19 -0.90 -28.60
C ASN A 124 5.59 -0.36 -27.28
N PRO A 125 4.62 0.58 -27.32
CA PRO A 125 4.05 1.18 -26.12
C PRO A 125 3.27 0.15 -25.28
N VAL A 126 2.65 -0.84 -25.92
CA VAL A 126 1.94 -1.93 -25.21
C VAL A 126 2.93 -2.73 -24.40
N LEU A 127 4.08 -3.10 -24.98
CA LEU A 127 5.12 -3.82 -24.26
C LEU A 127 5.66 -3.01 -23.08
N SER A 128 5.92 -1.72 -23.28
CA SER A 128 6.40 -0.82 -22.21
C SER A 128 5.42 -0.76 -21.03
N ASN A 129 4.13 -0.56 -21.30
CA ASN A 129 3.09 -0.53 -20.28
C ASN A 129 2.97 -1.86 -19.54
N VAL A 130 2.89 -2.96 -20.29
CA VAL A 130 2.70 -4.30 -19.72
C VAL A 130 3.91 -4.68 -18.86
N VAL A 131 5.14 -4.41 -19.30
CA VAL A 131 6.34 -4.64 -18.47
C VAL A 131 6.27 -3.82 -17.19
N ALA A 132 5.95 -2.54 -17.25
CA ALA A 132 5.88 -1.69 -16.05
C ALA A 132 4.88 -2.23 -15.01
N HIS A 133 3.63 -2.45 -15.42
CA HIS A 133 2.56 -2.86 -14.51
C HIS A 133 2.69 -4.31 -14.04
N VAL A 134 3.03 -5.25 -14.94
CA VAL A 134 3.20 -6.66 -14.55
C VAL A 134 4.40 -6.83 -13.63
N THR A 135 5.50 -6.08 -13.84
CA THR A 135 6.64 -6.11 -12.90
C THR A 135 6.23 -5.67 -11.52
N LEU A 136 5.49 -4.56 -11.38
CA LEU A 136 5.01 -4.10 -10.07
C LEU A 136 4.11 -5.15 -9.40
N ARG A 137 3.20 -5.78 -10.15
CA ARG A 137 2.38 -6.88 -9.61
C ARG A 137 3.22 -8.05 -9.10
N GLN A 138 4.30 -8.42 -9.80
CA GLN A 138 5.23 -9.47 -9.36
C GLN A 138 6.07 -9.07 -8.14
N LEU A 139 6.31 -7.78 -7.94
CA LEU A 139 7.07 -7.25 -6.80
C LEU A 139 6.22 -7.07 -5.54
N GLN A 140 4.89 -7.05 -5.67
CA GLN A 140 3.94 -6.91 -4.55
C GLN A 140 4.29 -5.72 -3.63
N PRO A 141 4.28 -4.48 -4.16
CA PRO A 141 4.54 -3.30 -3.34
C PRO A 141 3.53 -3.17 -2.20
N GLN A 142 3.91 -2.53 -1.10
CA GLN A 142 3.03 -2.22 0.04
C GLN A 142 2.08 -1.04 -0.27
N CYS A 143 1.40 -1.10 -1.41
CA CYS A 143 0.39 -0.14 -1.83
C CYS A 143 -0.62 -0.80 -2.78
N ASP A 144 -1.82 -0.22 -2.85
CA ASP A 144 -2.83 -0.65 -3.81
C ASP A 144 -2.38 -0.29 -5.23
N LEU A 145 -2.46 -1.27 -6.15
CA LEU A 145 -2.18 -1.07 -7.56
C LEU A 145 -3.46 -0.71 -8.31
N ASN A 146 -3.32 -0.24 -9.55
CA ASN A 146 -4.47 0.08 -10.38
C ASN A 146 -5.25 -1.19 -10.73
N HIS A 147 -6.49 -1.26 -10.27
CA HIS A 147 -7.42 -2.38 -10.45
C HIS A 147 -7.59 -2.81 -11.91
N ALA A 148 -7.53 -1.88 -12.87
CA ALA A 148 -7.63 -2.20 -14.30
C ALA A 148 -6.51 -3.15 -14.78
N TRP A 149 -5.38 -3.20 -14.07
CA TRP A 149 -4.26 -4.10 -14.35
C TRP A 149 -4.29 -5.39 -13.53
N GLU A 150 -5.28 -5.56 -12.65
CA GLU A 150 -5.43 -6.71 -11.76
C GLU A 150 -6.51 -7.71 -12.22
N GLU A 151 -7.36 -7.32 -13.18
CA GLU A 151 -8.42 -8.17 -13.74
C GLU A 151 -7.87 -9.47 -14.37
N GLU A 152 -6.72 -9.39 -15.05
CA GLU A 152 -6.03 -10.55 -15.62
C GLU A 152 -5.24 -11.29 -14.53
N ASN A 153 -5.34 -12.63 -14.51
CA ASN A 153 -4.50 -13.46 -13.65
C ASN A 153 -2.99 -13.19 -13.88
N LEU A 154 -2.21 -13.13 -12.80
CA LEU A 154 -0.80 -12.76 -12.85
C LEU A 154 0.04 -13.69 -13.74
N ASP A 155 -0.20 -15.00 -13.70
CA ASP A 155 0.57 -15.98 -14.49
C ASP A 155 0.31 -15.82 -15.99
N SER A 156 -0.95 -15.57 -16.36
CA SER A 156 -1.34 -15.26 -17.74
C SER A 156 -0.70 -13.96 -18.23
N ALA A 157 -0.76 -12.91 -17.41
CA ALA A 157 -0.15 -11.61 -17.71
C ALA A 157 1.37 -11.72 -17.87
N VAL A 158 2.03 -12.48 -16.99
CA VAL A 158 3.47 -12.78 -17.06
C VAL A 158 3.83 -13.52 -18.36
N LYS A 159 3.10 -14.60 -18.70
CA LYS A 159 3.32 -15.35 -19.96
C LYS A 159 3.14 -14.47 -21.19
N ARG A 160 2.10 -13.64 -21.20
CA ARG A 160 1.82 -12.68 -22.28
C ARG A 160 2.95 -11.66 -22.43
N THR A 161 3.43 -11.11 -21.31
CA THR A 161 4.56 -10.17 -21.28
C THR A 161 5.84 -10.81 -21.81
N LEU A 162 6.13 -12.04 -21.38
CA LEU A 162 7.29 -12.80 -21.84
C LEU A 162 7.21 -13.11 -23.34
N ASN A 163 6.03 -13.49 -23.86
CA ASN A 163 5.82 -13.73 -25.28
C ASN A 163 6.02 -12.46 -26.12
N LEU A 164 5.59 -11.29 -25.63
CA LEU A 164 5.81 -10.00 -26.27
C LEU A 164 7.30 -9.60 -26.27
N LEU A 165 8.00 -9.82 -25.15
CA LEU A 165 9.45 -9.61 -25.05
C LEU A 165 10.20 -10.53 -26.03
N HIS A 166 9.90 -11.83 -26.02
CA HIS A 166 10.50 -12.82 -26.93
C HIS A 166 10.24 -12.46 -28.39
N THR A 167 9.01 -12.08 -28.74
CA THR A 167 8.68 -11.67 -30.12
C THR A 167 9.46 -10.44 -30.55
N THR A 168 9.63 -9.46 -29.66
CA THR A 168 10.35 -8.22 -29.97
C THR A 168 11.86 -8.45 -30.07
N ALA A 169 12.45 -9.14 -29.09
CA ALA A 169 13.89 -9.38 -29.02
C ALA A 169 14.38 -10.40 -30.05
N ILE A 170 13.67 -11.53 -30.19
CA ILE A 170 14.14 -12.69 -30.96
C ILE A 170 13.52 -12.71 -32.36
N LYS A 171 12.19 -12.66 -32.47
CA LYS A 171 11.52 -12.76 -33.78
C LYS A 171 11.75 -11.52 -34.65
N GLN A 172 11.62 -10.32 -34.07
CA GLN A 172 11.85 -9.06 -34.77
C GLN A 172 13.33 -8.64 -34.77
N LYS A 173 14.21 -9.37 -34.07
CA LYS A 173 15.64 -9.07 -33.90
C LYS A 173 15.92 -7.62 -33.47
N LYS A 174 15.00 -7.01 -32.69
CA LYS A 174 15.20 -5.65 -32.17
C LYS A 174 16.02 -5.74 -30.89
N LEU A 175 17.20 -5.13 -30.92
CA LEU A 175 18.08 -5.06 -29.76
C LEU A 175 17.54 -4.04 -28.75
N PHE A 176 17.52 -4.42 -27.48
CA PHE A 176 17.26 -3.48 -26.40
C PHE A 176 18.54 -2.73 -26.05
N THR A 177 18.44 -1.42 -25.84
CA THR A 177 19.56 -0.63 -25.30
C THR A 177 19.85 -1.06 -23.86
N ALA A 178 21.08 -0.81 -23.39
CA ALA A 178 21.46 -1.16 -22.01
C ALA A 178 20.51 -0.57 -20.95
N PRO A 179 20.07 0.71 -21.02
CA PRO A 179 19.05 1.26 -20.11
C PRO A 179 17.71 0.51 -20.14
N THR A 180 17.25 0.16 -21.34
CA THR A 180 15.99 -0.58 -21.53
C THR A 180 16.09 -1.98 -20.93
N PHE A 181 17.22 -2.66 -21.13
CA PHE A 181 17.44 -3.97 -20.52
C PHE A 181 17.53 -3.88 -19.00
N CYS A 182 18.20 -2.87 -18.44
CA CYS A 182 18.25 -2.64 -16.99
C CYS A 182 16.86 -2.46 -16.38
N TYR A 183 15.97 -1.74 -17.08
CA TYR A 183 14.59 -1.55 -16.65
C TYR A 183 13.73 -2.83 -16.74
N ILE A 184 13.94 -3.66 -17.77
CA ILE A 184 13.22 -4.94 -17.93
C ILE A 184 13.78 -6.02 -17.00
N PHE A 185 15.04 -5.91 -16.57
CA PHE A 185 15.71 -6.96 -15.80
C PHE A 185 14.99 -7.39 -14.50
N PRO A 186 14.39 -6.50 -13.68
CA PRO A 186 13.60 -6.90 -12.51
C PRO A 186 12.46 -7.87 -12.83
N PHE A 187 11.75 -7.65 -13.95
CA PHE A 187 10.72 -8.57 -14.46
C PHE A 187 11.30 -9.96 -14.66
N ILE A 188 12.39 -10.04 -15.45
CA ILE A 188 13.05 -11.30 -15.80
C ILE A 188 13.58 -12.00 -14.55
N LYS A 189 14.26 -11.26 -13.66
CA LYS A 189 14.84 -11.79 -12.42
C LYS A 189 13.77 -12.45 -11.54
N LYS A 190 12.57 -11.88 -11.46
CA LYS A 190 11.45 -12.47 -10.71
C LYS A 190 10.86 -13.73 -11.36
N LEU A 191 11.06 -13.96 -12.65
CA LEU A 191 10.68 -15.24 -13.31
C LEU A 191 11.63 -16.38 -12.96
N TYR A 192 12.92 -16.09 -12.80
CA TYR A 192 13.92 -17.11 -12.48
C TYR A 192 14.00 -17.46 -10.99
N TYR A 193 13.62 -16.54 -10.11
CA TYR A 193 13.61 -16.80 -8.66
C TYR A 193 12.64 -17.91 -8.18
N PRO A 194 11.39 -18.06 -8.68
CA PRO A 194 10.52 -19.15 -8.27
C PRO A 194 11.01 -20.52 -8.74
N ILE A 195 11.81 -20.60 -9.81
CA ILE A 195 12.35 -21.87 -10.33
C ILE A 195 13.36 -22.49 -9.35
N LYS A 196 14.04 -21.68 -8.52
CA LYS A 196 14.94 -22.17 -7.46
C LYS A 196 14.26 -22.57 -6.15
N MET A 197 12.97 -22.27 -5.95
CA MET A 197 12.21 -22.75 -4.78
C MET A 197 11.44 -24.05 -5.05
N ILE A 198 11.44 -24.53 -6.29
CA ILE A 198 10.68 -25.72 -6.73
C ILE A 198 11.62 -26.91 -7.07
N ILE A 199 12.94 -26.72 -7.00
CA ILE A 199 13.97 -27.77 -7.14
C ILE A 199 14.74 -27.86 -5.82
#